data_AF-A0A0M8PRB2-F1
#
_entry.id   AF-A0A0M8PRB2-F1
#
_cell.length_a   1.000
_cell.length_b   1.000
_cell.length_c   1.000
_cell.angle_alpha   90.00
_cell.angle_beta   90.00
_cell.angle_gamma   90.00
#
_symmetry.space_group_name_H-M   'P 1'
#
loop_
_entity.id
_entity.type
_entity.pdbx_description
1 polymer ?
#
loop_
_entity_poly.entity_id
_entity_poly.type
_entity_poly.pdbx_seq_one_letter_code
_entity_poly.pdbx_strand_id
1 'polypeptide(L)' 'MNANMKIVRDWIITQSYETAIIELEGEYDTVPNEVYKAYYCLSYIEKLKVFRNAVNHIIKNY' A
#
# COMPACT_ATOMS: atom_id res chain seq x y z
N MET A 1 6.53 6.97 -9.19
CA MET A 1 6.09 6.88 -7.77
C MET A 1 7.16 7.51 -6.90
N ASN A 2 6.76 8.32 -5.92
CA ASN A 2 7.68 8.86 -4.91
C ASN A 2 8.09 7.78 -3.89
N ALA A 3 8.97 8.10 -2.94
CA ALA A 3 9.49 7.15 -1.95
C ALA A 3 8.37 6.52 -1.10
N ASN A 4 7.47 7.34 -0.54
CA ASN A 4 6.36 6.87 0.29
C ASN A 4 5.42 5.94 -0.49
N MET A 5 5.12 6.26 -1.75
CA MET A 5 4.32 5.41 -2.61
C MET A 5 4.96 4.04 -2.82
N LYS A 6 6.29 3.97 -2.97
CA LYS A 6 7.01 2.70 -3.14
C LYS A 6 6.93 1.84 -1.88
N ILE A 7 7.19 2.42 -0.71
CA ILE A 7 7.10 1.73 0.59
C ILE A 7 5.73 1.06 0.76
N VAL A 8 4.66 1.82 0.57
CA VAL A 8 3.30 1.29 0.72
C VAL A 8 3.00 0.23 -0.33
N ARG A 9 3.35 0.48 -1.60
CA ARG A 9 3.12 -0.47 -2.69
C ARG A 9 3.86 -1.79 -2.46
N ASP A 10 5.13 -1.72 -2.08
CA ASP A 10 5.97 -2.90 -1.88
C ASP A 10 5.48 -3.70 -0.67
N TRP A 11 4.99 -3.05 0.38
CA TRP A 11 4.32 -3.75 1.48
C TRP A 11 3.02 -4.43 1.02
N ILE A 12 2.14 -3.74 0.28
CA ILE A 12 0.88 -4.32 -0.22
C ILE A 12 1.12 -5.58 -1.04
N ILE A 13 2.13 -5.62 -1.92
CA ILE A 13 2.40 -6.80 -2.76
C ILE A 13 2.99 -7.97 -1.97
N THR A 14 3.56 -7.73 -0.79
CA THR A 14 4.06 -8.80 0.10
C THR A 14 2.96 -9.40 0.98
N GLN A 15 1.80 -8.75 1.04
CA GLN A 15 0.61 -9.20 1.74
C GLN A 15 -0.47 -9.65 0.73
N SER A 16 -1.56 -10.26 1.22
CA SER A 16 -2.79 -10.31 0.43
C SER A 16 -3.32 -8.90 0.23
N TYR A 17 -3.66 -8.55 -1.02
CA TYR A 17 -4.10 -7.21 -1.40
C TYR A 17 -5.30 -6.73 -0.57
N GLU A 18 -6.29 -7.60 -0.34
CA GLU A 18 -7.48 -7.29 0.43
C GLU A 18 -7.14 -6.98 1.89
N THR A 19 -6.29 -7.81 2.52
CA THR A 19 -5.86 -7.62 3.91
C THR A 19 -5.08 -6.32 4.07
N ALA A 20 -4.15 -6.05 3.15
CA ALA A 20 -3.32 -4.85 3.19
C ALA A 20 -4.15 -3.55 3.15
N ILE A 21 -5.22 -3.50 2.34
CA ILE A 21 -6.10 -2.32 2.28
C ILE A 21 -6.89 -2.17 3.57
N ILE A 22 -7.48 -3.26 4.07
CA ILE A 22 -8.26 -3.23 5.32
C ILE A 22 -7.38 -2.75 6.48
N GLU A 23 -6.14 -3.22 6.54
CA GLU A 23 -5.20 -2.84 7.59
C GLU A 23 -4.78 -1.36 7.51
N LEU A 24 -4.52 -0.84 6.30
CA LEU A 24 -4.13 0.55 6.08
C LEU A 24 -5.26 1.56 6.34
N GLU A 25 -6.51 1.18 6.08
CA GLU A 25 -7.68 2.03 6.32
C GLU A 25 -8.21 1.92 7.76
N GLY A 26 -7.95 0.81 8.44
CA GLY A 26 -8.47 0.50 9.78
C GLY A 26 -7.52 0.78 10.96
N GLU A 27 -6.30 1.27 10.72
CA GLU A 27 -5.28 1.55 11.76
C GLU A 27 -4.97 0.33 12.65
N TYR A 28 -4.62 -0.81 12.05
CA TYR A 28 -4.26 -2.01 12.82
C TYR A 28 -2.80 -1.99 13.29
N ASP A 29 -2.57 -2.51 14.50
CA ASP A 29 -1.24 -2.68 15.12
C ASP A 29 -0.27 -3.54 14.28
N THR A 30 -0.78 -4.26 13.28
CA THR A 30 -0.03 -5.12 12.36
C THR A 30 0.68 -4.36 11.24
N VAL A 31 0.31 -3.10 10.98
CA VAL A 31 0.97 -2.27 9.95
C VAL A 31 2.30 -1.76 10.48
N PRO A 32 3.44 -2.03 9.80
CA PRO A 32 4.72 -1.48 10.22
C PRO A 32 4.69 0.06 10.27
N ASN A 33 5.25 0.62 11.33
CA ASN A 33 5.26 2.08 11.58
C ASN A 33 5.76 2.91 10.38
N GLU A 34 6.74 2.39 9.62
CA GLU A 34 7.25 3.04 8.41
C GLU A 34 6.20 3.10 7.28
N VAL A 35 5.48 1.99 7.07
CA VAL A 35 4.41 1.89 6.07
C VAL A 35 3.25 2.79 6.46
N TYR A 36 2.86 2.78 7.74
CA TYR A 36 1.84 3.66 8.28
C TYR A 36 2.18 5.13 8.01
N LYS A 37 3.36 5.59 8.45
CA LYS A 37 3.79 6.98 8.22
C LYS A 37 3.84 7.33 6.74
N ALA A 38 4.36 6.44 5.90
CA ALA A 38 4.39 6.64 4.46
C ALA A 38 2.97 6.80 3.88
N TYR A 39 2.01 5.97 4.31
CA TYR A 39 0.62 6.00 3.86
C TYR A 39 -0.10 7.30 4.20
N TYR A 40 0.07 7.81 5.42
CA TYR A 40 -0.57 9.06 5.87
C TYR A 40 0.04 10.31 5.23
N CYS A 41 1.26 10.21 4.70
CA CYS A 41 1.86 11.27 3.89
C CYS A 41 1.35 11.31 2.44
N LEU A 42 0.59 10.31 1.99
CA LEU A 42 0.07 10.27 0.61
C LEU A 42 -1.25 11.05 0.48
N SER A 43 -1.34 11.84 -0.58
CA SER A 43 -2.63 12.36 -1.04
C SER A 43 -3.53 11.23 -1.52
N TYR A 44 -4.85 11.48 -1.55
CA TYR A 44 -5.83 10.52 -2.07
C TYR A 44 -5.48 10.01 -3.48
N ILE A 45 -5.04 10.90 -4.38
CA ILE A 45 -4.63 10.53 -5.75
C ILE A 45 -3.40 9.62 -5.74
N GLU A 46 -2.46 9.82 -4.82
CA GLU A 46 -1.28 8.97 -4.70
C GLU A 46 -1.64 7.59 -4.15
N LYS A 47 -2.55 7.52 -3.18
CA LYS A 47 -3.10 6.25 -2.67
C LYS A 47 -3.73 5.43 -3.80
N LEU A 48 -4.57 6.05 -4.63
CA LEU A 48 -5.15 5.38 -5.81
C LEU A 48 -4.09 4.87 -6.80
N LYS A 49 -3.02 5.64 -7.04
CA LYS A 49 -1.91 5.21 -7.90
C LYS A 49 -1.15 4.03 -7.30
N VAL A 50 -0.95 4.01 -5.98
CA VAL A 50 -0.33 2.89 -5.25
C VAL A 50 -1.16 1.63 -5.42
N PHE A 51 -2.46 1.70 -5.13
CA PHE A 51 -3.38 0.56 -5.25
C PHE A 51 -3.44 0.02 -6.68
N ARG A 52 -3.61 0.89 -7.68
CA ARG A 52 -3.60 0.50 -9.09
C ARG A 52 -2.29 -0.19 -9.48
N ASN A 53 -1.15 0.31 -8.97
CA ASN A 53 0.14 -0.28 -9.28
C ASN A 53 0.32 -1.66 -8.62
N ALA A 54 -0.11 -1.81 -7.36
CA ALA A 54 -0.06 -3.08 -6.65
C ALA A 54 -0.91 -4.15 -7.33
N VAL A 55 -2.17 -3.85 -7.68
CA VAL A 55 -3.06 -4.76 -8.44
C VAL A 55 -2.43 -5.18 -9.77
N ASN A 56 -1.95 -4.21 -10.55
CA ASN A 56 -1.30 -4.52 -11.83
C ASN A 56 -0.07 -5.42 -11.68
N HIS A 57 0.66 -5.29 -10.58
CA HIS A 57 1.80 -6.15 -10.29
C HIS A 57 1.34 -7.56 -9.96
N ILE A 58 0.31 -7.71 -9.13
CA ILE A 58 -0.25 -9.02 -8.75
C ILE A 58 -0.79 -9.75 -9.99
N ILE A 59 -1.60 -9.08 -10.82
CA ILE A 59 -2.18 -9.67 -12.03
C ILE A 59 -1.10 -10.13 -13.02
N LYS A 60 0.00 -9.38 -13.16
CA LYS A 60 1.07 -9.72 -14.11
C LYS A 60 1.96 -10.88 -13.68
N ASN A 61 1.98 -11.19 -12.38
CA ASN A 61 2.80 -12.27 -11.81
C ASN A 61 1.95 -13.45 -11.34
N TYR A 62 0.69 -13.51 -11.79
CA TYR A 62 -0.23 -14.64 -11.67
C TYR A 62 -0.17 -15.47 -12.94
#